data_AF-A0A7K0BTG3-F1
#
_entry.id   AF-A0A7K0BTG3-F1
#
_cell.length_a   1.000
_cell.length_b   1.000
_cell.length_c   1.000
_cell.angle_alpha   90.00
_cell.angle_beta   90.00
_cell.angle_gamma   90.00
#
_symmetry.space_group_name_H-M   'P 1'
#
loop_
_entity.id
_entity.type
_entity.pdbx_description
1 polymer ?
#
loop_
_entity_poly.entity_id
_entity_poly.type
_entity_poly.pdbx_seq_one_letter_code
_entity_poly.pdbx_strand_id
1 'polypeptide(L)'
;MTALPRLTIRGRLTLLYGGLFLLGGLVLLALTYFLVKATLEPPGAQIKTLGTGIAPADQLGPVPPGGTAFSDGQVRQVLVQTKDNAQRELLSSLLTQGGIALGVVTVAAFGLGWLFADRALRPVHQITETARRVARSHDLTERIAYGGPRDDVKELADTFDTMLGRLARAFDGQRRFVANASHELRTPLAINRTLVDVAVRRADATEDVKRLGASLLVVNHRHERLIDGLLTLAGSENTVVDARPLDLAEVAGHVLDQAAAEAAGRGIAVARDLRAAPASGDPILLERLVQNLVENAVRHNHDDGEITVATGTRDGAAEVVVANTGPVVPPYDIETIFEPFRRLGTDRLNSDRGSGLGLSIVRATATAHGGTVHAAPRPGGGLTVTVRLPAHEPYMTSTVWGEKPSER
;
A
#
# COMPACT_ATOMS: atom_id res chain seq x y z
N MET A 1 -18.95 18.06 19.03
CA MET A 1 -19.39 18.39 17.65
C MET A 1 -19.21 17.13 16.82
N THR A 2 -20.30 16.39 16.59
CA THR A 2 -20.31 15.13 15.84
C THR A 2 -20.01 15.40 14.37
N ALA A 3 -18.86 14.93 13.89
CA ALA A 3 -18.50 14.99 12.50
C ALA A 3 -19.53 14.22 11.68
N LEU A 4 -20.26 14.92 10.80
CA LEU A 4 -21.18 14.30 9.85
C LEU A 4 -20.39 13.27 9.00
N PRO A 5 -20.96 12.08 8.74
CA PRO A 5 -20.30 11.06 7.93
C PRO A 5 -19.99 11.65 6.55
N ARG A 6 -18.71 11.55 6.15
CA ARG A 6 -18.28 11.99 4.82
C ARG A 6 -18.93 11.08 3.78
N LEU A 7 -20.01 11.55 3.15
CA LEU A 7 -20.64 10.85 2.03
C LEU A 7 -19.60 10.56 0.95
N THR A 8 -19.61 9.31 0.47
CA THR A 8 -18.81 8.88 -0.67
C THR A 8 -19.15 9.72 -1.91
N ILE A 9 -18.22 9.82 -2.87
CA ILE A 9 -18.46 10.55 -4.15
C ILE A 9 -19.75 10.06 -4.83
N ARG A 10 -20.03 8.75 -4.72
CA ARG A 10 -21.28 8.11 -5.15
C ARG A 10 -22.50 8.76 -4.53
N GLY A 11 -22.55 8.79 -3.18
CA GLY A 11 -23.68 9.37 -2.44
C GLY A 11 -23.88 10.85 -2.76
N ARG A 12 -22.79 11.60 -2.98
CA ARG A 12 -22.87 13.01 -3.41
C ARG A 12 -23.46 13.17 -4.80
N LEU A 13 -22.98 12.42 -5.80
CA LEU A 13 -23.52 12.49 -7.17
C LEU A 13 -24.99 12.07 -7.19
N THR A 14 -25.35 10.96 -6.56
CA THR A 14 -26.74 10.47 -6.56
C THR A 14 -27.69 11.44 -5.86
N LEU A 15 -27.27 12.05 -4.73
CA LEU A 15 -28.06 13.10 -4.07
C LEU A 15 -28.22 14.34 -4.93
N LEU A 16 -27.16 14.77 -5.63
CA LEU A 16 -27.18 15.99 -6.42
C LEU A 16 -28.07 15.83 -7.66
N TYR A 17 -27.90 14.75 -8.43
CA TYR A 17 -28.73 14.49 -9.61
C TYR A 17 -30.16 14.08 -9.27
N GLY A 18 -30.35 13.21 -8.27
CA GLY A 18 -31.68 12.82 -7.81
C GLY A 18 -32.46 14.00 -7.20
N GLY A 19 -31.77 14.85 -6.44
CA GLY A 19 -32.34 16.09 -5.88
C GLY A 19 -32.71 17.10 -6.96
N LEU A 20 -31.84 17.32 -7.96
CA LEU A 20 -32.12 18.20 -9.10
C LEU A 20 -33.33 17.71 -9.91
N PHE A 21 -33.43 16.40 -10.11
CA PHE A 21 -34.56 15.77 -10.80
C PHE A 21 -35.88 15.96 -10.04
N LEU A 22 -35.89 15.69 -8.73
CA LEU A 22 -37.08 15.91 -7.88
C LEU A 22 -37.50 17.38 -7.88
N LEU A 23 -36.55 18.31 -7.79
CA LEU A 23 -36.82 19.74 -7.79
C LEU A 23 -37.43 20.18 -9.14
N GLY A 24 -36.85 19.74 -10.25
CA GLY A 24 -37.40 19.97 -11.59
C GLY A 24 -38.80 19.40 -11.77
N GLY A 25 -39.04 18.19 -11.26
CA GLY A 25 -40.35 17.54 -11.29
C GLY A 25 -41.42 18.26 -10.45
N LEU A 26 -41.04 18.77 -9.27
CA LEU A 26 -41.93 19.61 -8.44
C LEU A 26 -42.28 20.93 -9.14
N VAL A 27 -41.31 21.59 -9.79
CA VAL A 27 -41.55 22.82 -10.55
C VAL A 27 -42.49 22.55 -11.74
N LEU A 28 -42.26 21.47 -12.48
CA LEU A 28 -43.11 21.09 -13.61
C LEU A 28 -44.55 20.80 -13.17
N LEU A 29 -44.72 20.08 -12.05
CA LEU A 29 -46.01 19.74 -11.49
C LEU A 29 -46.75 20.98 -10.97
N ALA A 30 -46.04 21.91 -10.31
CA ALA A 30 -46.60 23.19 -9.91
C ALA A 30 -47.04 24.02 -11.13
N LEU A 31 -46.20 24.08 -12.18
CA LEU A 31 -46.52 24.79 -13.41
C LEU A 31 -47.77 24.23 -14.10
N THR A 32 -47.87 22.90 -14.22
CA THR A 32 -49.06 22.26 -14.82
C THR A 32 -50.31 22.51 -13.98
N TYR A 33 -50.21 22.44 -12.65
CA TYR A 33 -51.31 22.79 -11.76
C TYR A 33 -51.80 24.22 -11.99
N PHE A 34 -50.90 25.21 -12.03
CA PHE A 34 -51.27 26.61 -12.28
C PHE A 34 -51.84 26.83 -13.68
N LEU A 35 -51.30 26.16 -14.70
CA LEU A 35 -51.80 26.24 -16.08
C LEU A 35 -53.23 25.70 -16.19
N VAL A 36 -53.49 24.54 -15.61
CA VAL A 36 -54.82 23.91 -15.59
C VAL A 36 -55.80 24.78 -14.80
N LYS A 37 -55.39 25.28 -13.62
CA LYS A 37 -56.21 26.21 -12.83
C LYS A 37 -56.56 27.48 -13.62
N ALA A 38 -55.60 28.10 -14.28
CA ALA A 38 -55.80 29.32 -15.07
C ALA A 38 -56.72 29.09 -16.28
N THR A 39 -56.68 27.90 -16.89
CA THR A 39 -57.57 27.51 -18.00
C THR A 39 -59.01 27.30 -17.52
N LEU A 40 -59.17 26.82 -16.29
CA LEU A 40 -60.46 26.55 -15.65
C LEU A 40 -61.11 27.83 -15.04
N GLU A 41 -60.32 28.85 -14.70
CA GLU A 41 -60.77 30.15 -14.16
C GLU A 41 -60.38 31.34 -15.09
N PRO A 42 -60.97 31.49 -16.29
CA PRO A 42 -60.66 32.65 -17.13
C PRO A 42 -61.12 33.95 -16.44
N PRO A 43 -60.29 35.01 -16.43
CA PRO A 43 -60.71 36.32 -15.93
C PRO A 43 -61.90 36.82 -16.76
N GLY A 44 -63.08 36.91 -16.14
CA GLY A 44 -64.31 37.40 -16.80
C GLY A 44 -65.17 36.35 -17.51
N ALA A 45 -65.04 35.05 -17.17
CA ALA A 45 -65.90 34.00 -17.72
C ALA A 45 -67.40 34.21 -17.37
N GLN A 46 -68.13 34.92 -18.22
CA GLN A 46 -69.60 34.96 -18.21
C GLN A 46 -70.11 33.62 -18.77
N ILE A 47 -70.81 32.86 -17.92
CA ILE A 47 -71.48 31.63 -18.34
C ILE A 47 -72.62 32.02 -19.28
N LYS A 48 -72.43 31.87 -20.59
CA LYS A 48 -73.51 31.98 -21.59
C LYS A 48 -74.17 30.60 -21.71
N THR A 49 -75.35 30.47 -21.13
CA THR A 49 -76.21 29.29 -21.27
C THR A 49 -76.64 29.12 -22.72
N LEU A 50 -76.02 28.19 -23.45
CA LEU A 50 -76.58 27.64 -24.68
C LEU A 50 -77.28 26.32 -24.32
N GLY A 51 -78.62 26.32 -24.36
CA GLY A 51 -79.37 25.08 -24.53
C GLY A 51 -80.22 24.56 -23.36
N THR A 52 -80.93 25.43 -22.63
CA THR A 52 -82.27 25.11 -22.12
C THR A 52 -83.07 26.39 -22.28
N GLY A 53 -84.11 26.38 -23.13
CA GLY A 53 -84.90 27.58 -23.38
C GLY A 53 -85.48 28.13 -22.08
N ILE A 54 -84.97 29.27 -21.63
CA ILE A 54 -85.57 30.07 -20.57
C ILE A 54 -86.63 30.91 -21.27
N ALA A 55 -87.89 30.49 -21.19
CA ALA A 55 -89.01 31.31 -21.58
C ALA A 55 -89.40 32.20 -20.38
N PRO A 56 -89.72 33.48 -20.59
CA PRO A 56 -90.36 34.32 -19.57
C PRO A 56 -91.59 33.60 -18.97
N ALA A 57 -91.89 33.81 -17.68
CA ALA A 57 -92.98 33.10 -16.99
C ALA A 57 -94.35 33.26 -17.68
N ASP A 58 -94.51 34.33 -18.46
CA ASP A 58 -95.63 34.68 -19.33
C ASP A 58 -95.73 33.89 -20.64
N GLN A 59 -94.70 33.12 -21.01
CA GLN A 59 -94.62 32.32 -22.24
C GLN A 59 -94.61 30.79 -22.00
N LEU A 60 -94.69 30.35 -20.74
CA LEU A 60 -94.78 28.94 -20.39
C LEU A 60 -96.26 28.51 -20.38
N GLY A 61 -96.60 27.51 -21.20
CA GLY A 61 -97.87 26.80 -21.07
C GLY A 61 -98.01 26.16 -19.67
N PRO A 62 -99.23 25.80 -19.24
CA PRO A 62 -99.46 25.25 -17.90
C PRO A 62 -98.56 24.04 -17.65
N VAL A 63 -97.82 24.09 -16.53
CA VAL A 63 -96.93 23.00 -16.11
C VAL A 63 -97.76 21.71 -16.00
N PRO A 64 -97.38 20.62 -16.68
CA PRO A 64 -98.12 19.36 -16.59
C PRO A 64 -98.17 18.88 -15.13
N PRO A 65 -99.27 18.24 -14.69
CA PRO A 65 -99.41 17.80 -13.31
C PRO A 65 -98.31 16.78 -12.98
N GLY A 66 -97.37 17.18 -12.12
CA GLY A 66 -96.17 16.41 -11.77
C GLY A 66 -94.83 17.04 -12.18
N GLY A 67 -94.81 18.14 -12.93
CA GLY A 67 -93.59 18.88 -13.26
C GLY A 67 -93.12 19.80 -12.12
N THR A 68 -91.84 19.76 -11.77
CA THR A 68 -91.22 20.70 -10.82
C THR A 68 -90.60 21.88 -11.58
N ALA A 69 -91.10 23.09 -11.33
CA ALA A 69 -90.46 24.31 -11.80
C ALA A 69 -89.24 24.63 -10.91
N PHE A 70 -88.05 24.64 -11.50
CA PHE A 70 -86.84 25.09 -10.82
C PHE A 70 -86.71 26.61 -10.92
N SER A 71 -86.35 27.28 -9.82
CA SER A 71 -86.04 28.72 -9.90
C SER A 71 -84.73 28.95 -10.63
N ASP A 72 -84.61 30.08 -11.32
CA ASP A 72 -83.38 30.47 -12.04
C ASP A 72 -82.14 30.46 -11.12
N GLY A 73 -82.34 30.77 -9.83
CA GLY A 73 -81.32 30.65 -8.79
C GLY A 73 -80.92 29.21 -8.46
N GLN A 74 -81.87 28.26 -8.45
CA GLN A 74 -81.59 26.84 -8.20
C GLN A 74 -80.81 26.20 -9.36
N VAL A 75 -81.17 26.49 -10.61
CA VAL A 75 -80.44 26.01 -11.79
C VAL A 75 -79.00 26.55 -11.78
N ARG A 76 -78.84 27.84 -11.50
CA ARG A 76 -77.53 28.50 -11.42
C ARG A 76 -76.67 27.95 -10.28
N GLN A 77 -77.28 27.64 -9.13
CA GLN A 77 -76.59 27.04 -7.99
C GLN A 77 -76.11 25.61 -8.29
N VAL A 78 -76.94 24.79 -8.94
CA VAL A 78 -76.55 23.42 -9.33
C VAL A 78 -75.42 23.45 -10.37
N LEU A 79 -75.46 24.36 -11.35
CA LEU A 79 -74.40 24.56 -12.34
C LEU A 79 -73.07 25.04 -11.73
N VAL A 80 -73.12 25.98 -10.78
CA VAL A 80 -71.91 26.44 -10.06
C VAL A 80 -71.36 25.32 -9.19
N GLN A 81 -72.20 24.60 -8.45
CA GLN A 81 -71.76 23.46 -7.63
C GLN A 81 -71.18 22.32 -8.47
N THR A 82 -71.79 21.96 -9.60
CA THR A 82 -71.24 20.92 -10.49
C THR A 82 -69.93 21.34 -11.12
N LYS A 83 -69.78 22.62 -11.50
CA LYS A 83 -68.50 23.17 -12.00
C LYS A 83 -67.41 23.15 -10.92
N ASP A 84 -67.71 23.64 -9.72
CA ASP A 84 -66.75 23.71 -8.61
C ASP A 84 -66.31 22.30 -8.16
N ASN A 85 -67.26 21.35 -8.10
CA ASN A 85 -66.95 19.96 -7.76
C ASN A 85 -66.09 19.29 -8.84
N ALA A 86 -66.43 19.45 -10.12
CA ALA A 86 -65.64 18.92 -11.23
C ALA A 86 -64.22 19.52 -11.29
N GLN A 87 -64.07 20.82 -11.01
CA GLN A 87 -62.76 21.48 -10.93
C GLN A 87 -61.92 20.95 -9.77
N ARG A 88 -62.51 20.81 -8.57
CA ARG A 88 -61.81 20.26 -7.40
C ARG A 88 -61.38 18.81 -7.64
N GLU A 89 -62.21 18.02 -8.29
CA GLU A 89 -61.92 16.63 -8.63
C GLU A 89 -60.77 16.53 -9.65
N LEU A 90 -60.78 17.36 -10.70
CA LEU A 90 -59.68 17.44 -11.68
C LEU A 90 -58.35 17.88 -11.06
N LEU A 91 -58.37 18.93 -10.22
CA LEU A 91 -57.16 19.44 -9.56
C LEU A 91 -56.62 18.45 -8.52
N SER A 92 -57.49 17.81 -7.75
CA SER A 92 -57.08 16.81 -6.76
C SER A 92 -56.54 15.54 -7.43
N SER A 93 -57.15 15.10 -8.54
CA SER A 93 -56.64 13.98 -9.35
C SER A 93 -55.27 14.29 -9.94
N LEU A 94 -55.06 15.52 -10.45
CA LEU A 94 -53.75 15.96 -10.94
C LEU A 94 -52.68 15.94 -9.86
N LEU A 95 -52.98 16.45 -8.66
CA LEU A 95 -52.03 16.48 -7.55
C LEU A 95 -51.71 15.07 -7.02
N THR A 96 -52.72 14.22 -6.88
CA THR A 96 -52.51 12.85 -6.36
C THR A 96 -51.84 11.96 -7.38
N GLN A 97 -52.36 11.86 -8.61
CA GLN A 97 -51.76 11.03 -9.65
C GLN A 97 -50.39 11.57 -10.08
N GLY A 98 -50.26 12.90 -10.22
CA GLY A 98 -48.99 13.55 -10.54
C GLY A 98 -47.97 13.38 -9.42
N GLY A 99 -48.38 13.47 -8.15
CA GLY A 99 -47.52 13.24 -7.00
C GLY A 99 -47.02 11.80 -6.90
N ILE A 100 -47.90 10.82 -7.12
CA ILE A 100 -47.53 9.39 -7.17
C ILE A 100 -46.56 9.14 -8.32
N ALA A 101 -46.87 9.63 -9.52
CA ALA A 101 -45.99 9.50 -10.68
C ALA A 101 -44.62 10.13 -10.42
N LEU A 102 -44.58 11.34 -9.86
CA LEU A 102 -43.34 12.01 -9.49
C LEU A 102 -42.54 11.21 -8.44
N GLY A 103 -43.20 10.66 -7.43
CA GLY A 103 -42.57 9.81 -6.42
C GLY A 103 -41.91 8.57 -7.02
N VAL A 104 -42.63 7.85 -7.89
CA VAL A 104 -42.12 6.66 -8.59
C VAL A 104 -40.92 7.00 -9.47
N VAL A 105 -41.03 8.04 -10.29
CA VAL A 105 -39.93 8.43 -11.21
C VAL A 105 -38.74 8.95 -10.42
N THR A 106 -38.96 9.64 -9.30
CA THR A 106 -37.88 10.07 -8.40
C THR A 106 -37.11 8.88 -7.87
N VAL A 107 -37.80 7.88 -7.30
CA VAL A 107 -37.15 6.66 -6.78
C VAL A 107 -36.36 5.96 -7.89
N ALA A 108 -36.93 5.85 -9.09
CA ALA A 108 -36.24 5.30 -10.25
C ALA A 108 -35.00 6.12 -10.63
N ALA A 109 -35.08 7.45 -10.62
CA ALA A 109 -33.95 8.34 -10.92
C ALA A 109 -32.81 8.19 -9.91
N PHE A 110 -33.12 8.08 -8.61
CA PHE A 110 -32.11 7.78 -7.59
C PHE A 110 -31.46 6.41 -7.79
N GLY A 111 -32.26 5.36 -8.07
CA GLY A 111 -31.76 4.02 -8.33
C GLY A 111 -30.85 3.93 -9.56
N LEU A 112 -31.27 4.54 -10.67
CA LEU A 112 -30.46 4.62 -11.90
C LEU A 112 -29.20 5.46 -11.67
N GLY A 113 -29.32 6.61 -11.02
CA GLY A 113 -28.17 7.47 -10.70
C GLY A 113 -27.13 6.75 -9.84
N TRP A 114 -27.56 5.89 -8.91
CA TRP A 114 -26.67 5.04 -8.13
C TRP A 114 -25.93 4.02 -9.00
N LEU A 115 -26.65 3.31 -9.88
CA LEU A 115 -26.08 2.32 -10.80
C LEU A 115 -25.06 2.93 -11.76
N PHE A 116 -25.38 4.08 -12.35
CA PHE A 116 -24.46 4.80 -13.26
C PHE A 116 -23.21 5.28 -12.52
N ALA A 117 -23.36 5.85 -11.32
CA ALA A 117 -22.22 6.28 -10.51
C ALA A 117 -21.30 5.11 -10.14
N ASP A 118 -21.86 3.94 -9.82
CA ASP A 118 -21.07 2.74 -9.52
C ASP A 118 -20.27 2.28 -10.74
N ARG A 119 -20.92 2.18 -11.91
CA ARG A 119 -20.27 1.78 -13.17
C ARG A 119 -19.15 2.74 -13.58
N ALA A 120 -19.36 4.05 -13.42
CA ALA A 120 -18.41 5.08 -13.80
C ALA A 120 -17.20 5.16 -12.87
N LEU A 121 -17.37 4.93 -11.56
CA LEU A 121 -16.30 5.04 -10.57
C LEU A 121 -15.54 3.73 -10.33
N ARG A 122 -16.07 2.59 -10.75
CA ARG A 122 -15.44 1.28 -10.58
C ARG A 122 -14.02 1.19 -11.17
N PRO A 123 -13.75 1.69 -12.40
CA PRO A 123 -12.39 1.68 -12.96
C PRO A 123 -11.37 2.47 -12.13
N VAL A 124 -11.77 3.64 -11.61
CA VAL A 124 -10.89 4.47 -10.77
C VAL A 124 -10.50 3.75 -9.48
N HIS A 125 -11.44 3.01 -8.87
CA HIS A 125 -11.13 2.16 -7.72
C HIS A 125 -10.12 1.05 -8.06
N GLN A 126 -10.29 0.39 -9.20
CA GLN A 126 -9.36 -0.67 -9.65
C GLN A 126 -7.94 -0.14 -9.88
N ILE A 127 -7.82 1.02 -10.52
CA ILE A 127 -6.54 1.71 -10.74
C ILE A 127 -5.90 2.07 -9.38
N THR A 128 -6.69 2.63 -8.46
CA THR A 128 -6.22 3.03 -7.12
C THR A 128 -5.78 1.83 -6.28
N GLU A 129 -6.53 0.72 -6.34
CA GLU A 129 -6.18 -0.51 -5.62
C GLU A 129 -4.91 -1.16 -6.18
N THR A 130 -4.75 -1.19 -7.50
CA THR A 130 -3.52 -1.66 -8.14
C THR A 130 -2.34 -0.76 -7.77
N ALA A 131 -2.48 0.56 -7.85
CA ALA A 131 -1.45 1.49 -7.42
C ALA A 131 -1.05 1.29 -5.94
N ARG A 132 -2.02 1.06 -5.04
CA ARG A 132 -1.77 0.73 -3.63
C ARG A 132 -1.13 -0.64 -3.42
N ARG A 133 -1.37 -1.60 -4.32
CA ARG A 133 -0.75 -2.92 -4.28
C ARG A 133 0.71 -2.81 -4.69
N VAL A 134 0.99 -2.17 -5.83
CA VAL A 134 2.34 -1.87 -6.33
C VAL A 134 3.16 -1.11 -5.28
N ALA A 135 2.57 -0.09 -4.65
CA ALA A 135 3.24 0.67 -3.60
C ALA A 135 3.57 -0.15 -2.34
N ARG A 136 2.85 -1.25 -2.09
CA ARG A 136 3.11 -2.15 -0.95
C ARG A 136 4.06 -3.29 -1.29
N SER A 137 3.97 -3.84 -2.51
CA SER A 137 4.78 -4.97 -2.96
C SER A 137 6.21 -4.59 -3.34
N HIS A 138 6.51 -3.29 -3.51
CA HIS A 138 7.80 -2.80 -4.03
C HIS A 138 8.16 -3.36 -5.42
N ASP A 139 7.20 -3.98 -6.10
CA ASP A 139 7.35 -4.52 -7.45
C ASP A 139 6.96 -3.45 -8.48
N LEU A 140 7.97 -2.77 -9.00
CA LEU A 140 7.81 -1.71 -10.00
C LEU A 140 7.67 -2.26 -11.43
N THR A 141 7.61 -3.57 -11.61
CA THR A 141 7.39 -4.22 -12.92
C THR A 141 5.92 -4.45 -13.20
N GLU A 142 5.08 -4.57 -12.16
CA GLU A 142 3.63 -4.62 -12.30
C GLU A 142 3.11 -3.31 -12.93
N ARG A 143 2.12 -3.45 -13.82
CA ARG A 143 1.49 -2.34 -14.55
C ARG A 143 0.00 -2.34 -14.24
N ILE A 144 -0.60 -1.16 -14.28
CA ILE A 144 -2.05 -0.99 -14.19
C ILE A 144 -2.71 -1.59 -15.42
N ALA A 145 -2.13 -1.37 -16.62
CA ALA A 145 -2.53 -1.99 -17.88
C ALA A 145 -4.04 -1.94 -18.12
N TYR A 146 -4.65 -0.76 -17.90
CA TYR A 146 -6.09 -0.60 -17.99
C TYR A 146 -6.57 -0.71 -19.44
N GLY A 147 -7.28 -1.81 -19.73
CA GLY A 147 -7.82 -2.14 -21.06
C GLY A 147 -9.12 -1.43 -21.45
N GLY A 148 -9.54 -0.40 -20.70
CA GLY A 148 -10.78 0.32 -20.97
C GLY A 148 -10.75 1.23 -22.21
N PRO A 149 -11.88 1.92 -22.49
CA PRO A 149 -12.00 2.90 -23.57
C PRO A 149 -10.95 4.01 -23.49
N ARG A 150 -10.71 4.73 -24.60
CA ARG A 150 -9.81 5.90 -24.63
C ARG A 150 -10.51 7.12 -24.02
N ASP A 151 -10.60 7.15 -22.70
CA ASP A 151 -11.16 8.24 -21.90
C ASP A 151 -10.12 8.77 -20.87
N ASP A 152 -10.50 9.78 -20.09
CA ASP A 152 -9.66 10.40 -19.05
C ASP A 152 -9.14 9.37 -18.04
N VAL A 153 -9.89 8.29 -17.80
CA VAL A 153 -9.50 7.22 -16.88
C VAL A 153 -8.37 6.38 -17.47
N LYS A 154 -8.41 6.09 -18.77
CA LYS A 154 -7.30 5.44 -19.46
C LYS A 154 -6.06 6.32 -19.52
N GLU A 155 -6.21 7.61 -19.81
CA GLU A 155 -5.07 8.55 -19.80
C GLU A 155 -4.40 8.61 -18.43
N LEU A 156 -5.19 8.61 -17.35
CA LEU A 156 -4.66 8.52 -15.99
C LEU A 156 -3.87 7.22 -15.77
N ALA A 157 -4.42 6.07 -16.17
CA ALA A 157 -3.74 4.78 -16.04
C ALA A 157 -2.41 4.73 -16.83
N ASP A 158 -2.41 5.20 -18.07
CA ASP A 158 -1.22 5.23 -18.94
C ASP A 158 -0.14 6.19 -18.38
N THR A 159 -0.56 7.29 -17.75
CA THR A 159 0.35 8.22 -17.05
C THR A 159 1.00 7.56 -15.84
N PHE A 160 0.23 6.82 -15.03
CA PHE A 160 0.77 6.03 -13.92
C PHE A 160 1.74 4.96 -14.41
N ASP A 161 1.41 4.22 -15.46
CA ASP A 161 2.31 3.21 -16.04
C ASP A 161 3.61 3.82 -16.57
N THR A 162 3.54 5.02 -17.15
CA THR A 162 4.73 5.78 -17.57
C THR A 162 5.61 6.18 -16.39
N MET A 163 5.00 6.66 -15.29
CA MET A 163 5.74 7.00 -14.06
C MET A 163 6.41 5.75 -13.45
N LEU A 164 5.68 4.64 -13.33
CA LEU A 164 6.22 3.36 -12.86
C LEU A 164 7.37 2.89 -13.75
N GLY A 165 7.23 2.98 -15.07
CA GLY A 165 8.29 2.62 -16.02
C GLY A 165 9.52 3.54 -15.97
N ARG A 166 9.38 4.81 -15.60
CA ARG A 166 10.52 5.70 -15.35
C ARG A 166 11.22 5.34 -14.03
N LEU A 167 10.44 5.08 -12.99
CA LEU A 167 10.95 4.71 -11.68
C LEU A 167 11.71 3.37 -11.73
N ALA A 168 11.14 2.34 -12.37
CA ALA A 168 11.80 1.06 -12.58
C ALA A 168 13.14 1.20 -13.31
N ARG A 169 13.21 2.03 -14.36
CA ARG A 169 14.47 2.30 -15.09
C ARG A 169 15.49 3.04 -14.24
N ALA A 170 15.07 3.96 -13.37
CA ALA A 170 15.98 4.66 -12.47
C ALA A 170 16.60 3.70 -11.45
N PHE A 171 15.79 2.84 -10.83
CA PHE A 171 16.27 1.82 -9.88
C PHE A 171 17.19 0.79 -10.55
N ASP A 172 16.83 0.29 -11.74
CA ASP A 172 17.68 -0.65 -12.46
C ASP A 172 19.02 0.00 -12.89
N GLY A 173 18.98 1.28 -13.27
CA GLY A 173 20.18 2.09 -13.51
C GLY A 173 21.06 2.23 -12.27
N GLN A 174 20.47 2.52 -11.11
CA GLN A 174 21.18 2.59 -9.82
C GLN A 174 21.81 1.24 -9.46
N ARG A 175 21.08 0.13 -9.61
CA ARG A 175 21.58 -1.22 -9.33
C ARG A 175 22.79 -1.55 -10.21
N ARG A 176 22.70 -1.29 -11.52
CA ARG A 176 23.81 -1.51 -12.47
C ARG A 176 25.00 -0.61 -12.17
N PHE A 177 24.76 0.64 -11.77
CA PHE A 177 25.83 1.56 -11.35
C PHE A 177 26.56 1.04 -10.11
N VAL A 178 25.84 0.60 -9.07
CA VAL A 178 26.44 0.05 -7.85
C VAL A 178 27.24 -1.22 -8.16
N ALA A 179 26.69 -2.14 -8.97
CA ALA A 179 27.39 -3.35 -9.37
C ALA A 179 28.69 -3.04 -10.13
N ASN A 180 28.63 -2.16 -11.14
CA ASN A 180 29.80 -1.76 -11.91
C ASN A 180 30.84 -1.04 -11.04
N ALA A 181 30.40 -0.08 -10.21
CA ALA A 181 31.28 0.62 -9.27
C ALA A 181 31.97 -0.35 -8.31
N SER A 182 31.28 -1.42 -7.90
CA SER A 182 31.87 -2.46 -7.05
C SER A 182 33.06 -3.15 -7.70
N HIS A 183 32.90 -3.57 -8.95
CA HIS A 183 33.97 -4.23 -9.71
C HIS A 183 35.12 -3.28 -10.03
N GLU A 184 34.81 -2.06 -10.47
CA GLU A 184 35.80 -1.06 -10.85
C GLU A 184 36.61 -0.53 -9.65
N LEU A 185 36.03 -0.50 -8.43
CA LEU A 185 36.76 -0.09 -7.22
C LEU A 185 37.53 -1.24 -6.55
N ARG A 186 37.04 -2.49 -6.62
CA ARG A 186 37.72 -3.64 -6.02
C ARG A 186 39.03 -3.99 -6.73
N THR A 187 39.06 -3.84 -8.06
CA THR A 187 40.24 -4.13 -8.89
C THR A 187 41.49 -3.32 -8.50
N PRO A 188 41.46 -1.97 -8.42
CA PRO A 188 42.64 -1.20 -8.01
C PRO A 188 43.07 -1.46 -6.56
N LEU A 189 42.15 -1.78 -5.65
CA LEU A 189 42.50 -2.15 -4.26
C LEU A 189 43.25 -3.48 -4.20
N ALA A 190 42.78 -4.48 -4.97
CA ALA A 190 43.44 -5.78 -5.08
C ALA A 190 44.85 -5.65 -5.71
N ILE A 191 45.00 -4.78 -6.72
CA ILE A 191 46.31 -4.47 -7.31
C ILE A 191 47.23 -3.81 -6.27
N ASN A 192 46.75 -2.79 -5.56
CA ASN A 192 47.52 -2.13 -4.50
C ASN A 192 47.97 -3.12 -3.42
N ARG A 193 47.08 -4.02 -2.99
CA ARG A 193 47.39 -5.08 -2.03
C ARG A 193 48.50 -5.98 -2.55
N THR A 194 48.37 -6.44 -3.80
CA THR A 194 49.35 -7.32 -4.44
C THR A 194 50.71 -6.64 -4.54
N LEU A 195 50.75 -5.36 -4.94
CA LEU A 195 52.00 -4.60 -5.04
C LEU A 195 52.68 -4.45 -3.67
N VAL A 196 51.91 -4.18 -2.61
CA VAL A 196 52.47 -4.09 -1.25
C VAL A 196 52.92 -5.47 -0.75
N ASP A 197 52.13 -6.52 -0.96
CA ASP A 197 52.49 -7.90 -0.58
C ASP A 197 53.78 -8.36 -1.26
N VAL A 198 53.94 -8.07 -2.56
CA VAL A 198 55.18 -8.37 -3.30
C VAL A 198 56.35 -7.58 -2.73
N ALA A 199 56.18 -6.28 -2.45
CA ALA A 199 57.24 -5.44 -1.90
C ALA A 199 57.73 -5.92 -0.52
N VAL A 200 56.81 -6.37 0.35
CA VAL A 200 57.13 -6.85 1.71
C VAL A 200 57.78 -8.23 1.71
N ARG A 201 57.45 -9.09 0.74
CA ARG A 201 57.94 -10.49 0.65
C ARG A 201 59.26 -10.65 -0.09
N ARG A 202 59.80 -9.57 -0.67
CA ARG A 202 61.12 -9.58 -1.32
C ARG A 202 62.22 -9.93 -0.32
N ALA A 203 63.17 -10.77 -0.74
CA ALA A 203 64.28 -11.21 0.11
C ALA A 203 65.21 -10.06 0.54
N ASP A 204 65.29 -8.99 -0.26
CA ASP A 204 66.08 -7.78 0.00
C ASP A 204 65.29 -6.67 0.72
N ALA A 205 64.03 -6.92 1.13
CA ALA A 205 63.22 -5.93 1.81
C ALA A 205 63.77 -5.62 3.21
N THR A 206 64.07 -4.34 3.46
CA THR A 206 64.49 -3.86 4.78
C THR A 206 63.34 -3.94 5.79
N GLU A 207 63.67 -3.98 7.08
CA GLU A 207 62.66 -4.01 8.14
C GLU A 207 61.73 -2.78 8.14
N ASP A 208 62.22 -1.61 7.70
CA ASP A 208 61.39 -0.41 7.51
C ASP A 208 60.35 -0.60 6.40
N VAL A 209 60.72 -1.23 5.28
CA VAL A 209 59.81 -1.54 4.18
C VAL A 209 58.74 -2.54 4.64
N LYS A 210 59.11 -3.55 5.42
CA LYS A 210 58.14 -4.52 5.98
C LYS A 210 57.16 -3.86 6.94
N ARG A 211 57.62 -2.99 7.83
CA ARG A 211 56.75 -2.22 8.75
C ARG A 211 55.79 -1.28 8.00
N LEU A 212 56.31 -0.56 7.01
CA LEU A 212 55.49 0.33 6.17
C LEU A 212 54.46 -0.46 5.37
N GLY A 213 54.86 -1.56 4.75
CA GLY A 213 53.96 -2.41 3.98
C GLY A 213 52.88 -3.06 4.86
N ALA A 214 53.21 -3.52 6.07
CA ALA A 214 52.22 -3.99 7.03
C ALA A 214 51.18 -2.89 7.36
N SER A 215 51.63 -1.65 7.57
CA SER A 215 50.74 -0.51 7.81
C SER A 215 49.86 -0.20 6.60
N LEU A 216 50.42 -0.22 5.38
CA LEU A 216 49.68 0.00 4.14
C LEU A 216 48.64 -1.09 3.88
N LEU A 217 48.95 -2.36 4.18
CA LEU A 217 47.99 -3.46 4.08
C LEU A 217 46.81 -3.28 5.04
N VAL A 218 47.05 -2.80 6.27
CA VAL A 218 45.98 -2.47 7.23
C VAL A 218 45.08 -1.36 6.69
N VAL A 219 45.66 -0.29 6.12
CA VAL A 219 44.90 0.81 5.53
C VAL A 219 44.11 0.35 4.30
N ASN A 220 44.72 -0.45 3.42
CA ASN A 220 44.06 -0.97 2.22
C ASN A 220 42.86 -1.86 2.59
N HIS A 221 43.04 -2.78 3.55
CA HIS A 221 41.95 -3.61 4.07
C HIS A 221 40.81 -2.77 4.66
N ARG A 222 41.13 -1.63 5.30
CA ARG A 222 40.11 -0.69 5.79
C ARG A 222 39.32 -0.05 4.64
N HIS A 223 39.99 0.35 3.55
CA HIS A 223 39.34 0.89 2.36
C HIS A 223 38.46 -0.17 1.67
N GLU A 224 38.95 -1.40 1.53
CA GLU A 224 38.17 -2.53 1.00
C GLU A 224 36.87 -2.71 1.80
N ARG A 225 36.96 -2.77 3.14
CA ARG A 225 35.77 -2.91 4.01
C ARG A 225 34.80 -1.73 3.94
N LEU A 226 35.31 -0.51 3.81
CA LEU A 226 34.48 0.69 3.65
C LEU A 226 33.72 0.68 2.32
N ILE A 227 34.43 0.43 1.24
CA ILE A 227 33.87 0.42 -0.12
C ILE A 227 32.87 -0.72 -0.27
N ASP A 228 33.24 -1.95 0.11
CA ASP A 228 32.31 -3.08 0.12
C ASP A 228 31.06 -2.76 0.96
N GLY A 229 31.24 -2.12 2.12
CA GLY A 229 30.13 -1.74 2.99
C GLY A 229 29.17 -0.74 2.33
N LEU A 230 29.70 0.30 1.68
CA LEU A 230 28.92 1.30 0.96
C LEU A 230 28.18 0.71 -0.23
N LEU A 231 28.84 -0.16 -1.00
CA LEU A 231 28.27 -0.80 -2.17
C LEU A 231 27.21 -1.83 -1.78
N THR A 232 27.44 -2.58 -0.70
CA THR A 232 26.43 -3.48 -0.14
C THR A 232 25.21 -2.68 0.31
N LEU A 233 25.41 -1.56 1.01
CA LEU A 233 24.34 -0.68 1.45
C LEU A 233 23.51 -0.16 0.25
N ALA A 234 24.19 0.41 -0.76
CA ALA A 234 23.55 0.93 -1.97
C ALA A 234 22.87 -0.17 -2.82
N GLY A 235 23.35 -1.42 -2.75
CA GLY A 235 22.74 -2.57 -3.41
C GLY A 235 21.51 -3.09 -2.67
N SER A 236 21.55 -3.09 -1.33
CA SER A 236 20.50 -3.61 -0.45
C SER A 236 19.27 -2.71 -0.30
N GLU A 237 19.29 -1.48 -0.81
CA GLU A 237 18.07 -0.65 -0.91
C GLU A 237 17.10 -1.13 -2.01
N ASN A 238 17.52 -2.10 -2.84
CA ASN A 238 16.69 -2.67 -3.90
C ASN A 238 16.10 -4.02 -3.50
N THR A 239 14.86 -4.28 -3.94
CA THR A 239 14.23 -5.61 -3.82
C THR A 239 15.10 -6.69 -4.46
N VAL A 240 15.29 -7.80 -3.75
CA VAL A 240 16.07 -8.94 -4.24
C VAL A 240 15.35 -9.61 -5.41
N VAL A 241 15.90 -9.46 -6.62
CA VAL A 241 15.30 -9.99 -7.86
C VAL A 241 15.59 -11.48 -8.07
N ASP A 242 16.65 -12.01 -7.46
CA ASP A 242 17.12 -13.39 -7.64
C ASP A 242 17.20 -14.13 -6.29
N ALA A 243 16.04 -14.26 -5.63
CA ALA A 243 15.93 -14.93 -4.35
C ALA A 243 16.04 -16.44 -4.54
N ARG A 244 17.04 -17.06 -3.92
CA ARG A 244 17.29 -18.49 -3.93
C ARG A 244 17.01 -19.10 -2.55
N PRO A 245 16.45 -20.32 -2.47
CA PRO A 245 16.32 -21.03 -1.20
C PRO A 245 17.69 -21.31 -0.59
N LEU A 246 17.83 -21.06 0.71
CA LEU A 246 19.02 -21.38 1.49
C LEU A 246 18.69 -21.56 2.97
N ASP A 247 19.58 -22.19 3.74
CA ASP A 247 19.45 -22.33 5.18
C ASP A 247 20.40 -21.38 5.92
N LEU A 248 19.85 -20.49 6.76
CA LEU A 248 20.66 -19.57 7.56
C LEU A 248 21.59 -20.32 8.54
N ALA A 249 21.26 -21.56 8.91
CA ALA A 249 22.11 -22.40 9.75
C ALA A 249 23.44 -22.72 9.05
N GLU A 250 23.41 -23.06 7.76
CA GLU A 250 24.61 -23.36 6.97
C GLU A 250 25.48 -22.11 6.80
N VAL A 251 24.84 -20.98 6.49
CA VAL A 251 25.52 -19.68 6.37
C VAL A 251 26.18 -19.28 7.69
N ALA A 252 25.46 -19.36 8.81
CA ALA A 252 25.99 -19.05 10.12
C ALA A 252 27.13 -19.97 10.53
N GLY A 253 27.03 -21.27 10.20
CA GLY A 253 28.12 -22.23 10.40
C GLY A 253 29.39 -21.82 9.66
N HIS A 254 29.27 -21.51 8.37
CA HIS A 254 30.42 -21.09 7.54
C HIS A 254 31.10 -19.83 8.08
N VAL A 255 30.31 -18.80 8.41
CA VAL A 255 30.83 -17.52 8.95
C VAL A 255 31.51 -17.72 10.31
N LEU A 256 30.96 -18.56 11.18
CA LEU A 256 31.55 -18.86 12.49
C LEU A 256 32.89 -19.58 12.37
N ASP A 257 33.06 -20.44 11.37
CA ASP A 257 34.34 -21.12 11.12
C ASP A 257 35.40 -20.13 10.63
N GLN A 258 35.03 -19.17 9.79
CA GLN A 258 35.93 -18.10 9.36
C GLN A 258 36.35 -17.18 10.53
N ALA A 259 35.43 -16.88 11.45
CA ALA A 259 35.69 -16.00 12.60
C ALA A 259 36.40 -16.71 13.77
N ALA A 260 36.53 -18.04 13.73
CA ALA A 260 37.04 -18.83 14.85
C ALA A 260 38.44 -18.43 15.31
N ALA A 261 39.34 -18.14 14.36
CA ALA A 261 40.72 -17.74 14.67
C ALA A 261 40.78 -16.36 15.37
N GLU A 262 39.97 -15.40 14.93
CA GLU A 262 39.89 -14.07 15.54
C GLU A 262 39.29 -14.14 16.96
N ALA A 263 38.22 -14.92 17.13
CA ALA A 263 37.59 -15.13 18.44
C ALA A 263 38.56 -15.80 19.43
N ALA A 264 39.25 -16.87 19.00
CA ALA A 264 40.23 -17.58 19.81
C ALA A 264 41.42 -16.69 20.21
N GLY A 265 41.90 -15.84 19.29
CA GLY A 265 42.97 -14.88 19.57
C GLY A 265 42.63 -13.86 20.66
N ARG A 266 41.35 -13.69 21.00
CA ARG A 266 40.84 -12.80 22.06
C ARG A 266 40.24 -13.55 23.26
N GLY A 267 40.40 -14.87 23.32
CA GLY A 267 39.84 -15.71 24.38
C GLY A 267 38.31 -15.82 24.37
N ILE A 268 37.65 -15.42 23.28
CA ILE A 268 36.18 -15.37 23.23
C ILE A 268 35.62 -16.78 23.03
N ALA A 269 34.79 -17.24 23.96
CA ALA A 269 34.05 -18.49 23.84
C ALA A 269 32.89 -18.34 22.84
N VAL A 270 32.75 -19.30 21.92
CA VAL A 270 31.70 -19.28 20.88
C VAL A 270 30.72 -20.44 21.10
N ALA A 271 29.51 -20.11 21.54
CA ALA A 271 28.40 -21.05 21.65
C ALA A 271 27.57 -21.08 20.37
N ARG A 272 27.30 -22.28 19.84
CA ARG A 272 26.58 -22.51 18.57
C ARG A 272 25.28 -23.28 18.84
N ASP A 273 24.11 -22.69 18.58
CA ASP A 273 22.79 -23.37 18.55
C ASP A 273 22.18 -23.21 17.15
N LEU A 274 22.78 -23.90 16.17
CA LEU A 274 22.42 -23.76 14.76
C LEU A 274 21.32 -24.78 14.39
N ARG A 275 20.06 -24.35 14.38
CA ARG A 275 18.93 -25.15 13.90
C ARG A 275 18.50 -24.68 12.53
N ALA A 276 17.93 -25.59 11.73
CA ALA A 276 17.46 -25.30 10.39
C ALA A 276 16.55 -24.07 10.37
N ALA A 277 16.87 -23.12 9.48
CA ALA A 277 16.21 -21.83 9.33
C ALA A 277 16.12 -21.50 7.83
N PRO A 278 15.23 -22.20 7.09
CA PRO A 278 15.11 -22.04 5.65
C PRO A 278 14.54 -20.66 5.28
N ALA A 279 15.26 -19.93 4.44
CA ALA A 279 14.93 -18.60 3.95
C ALA A 279 15.03 -18.54 2.42
N SER A 280 14.51 -17.48 1.82
CA SER A 280 14.70 -17.17 0.39
C SER A 280 15.36 -15.80 0.25
N GLY A 281 16.46 -15.72 -0.50
CA GLY A 281 17.21 -14.49 -0.62
C GLY A 281 18.44 -14.56 -1.52
N ASP A 282 19.18 -13.47 -1.58
CA ASP A 282 20.49 -13.43 -2.23
C ASP A 282 21.52 -14.05 -1.28
N PRO A 283 22.13 -15.21 -1.62
CA PRO A 283 23.07 -15.88 -0.73
C PRO A 283 24.26 -15.01 -0.31
N ILE A 284 24.76 -14.16 -1.23
CA ILE A 284 25.93 -13.31 -0.98
C ILE A 284 25.59 -12.23 0.04
N LEU A 285 24.40 -11.61 -0.10
CA LEU A 285 23.96 -10.57 0.83
C LEU A 285 23.63 -11.15 2.21
N LEU A 286 23.01 -12.33 2.27
CA LEU A 286 22.68 -12.99 3.52
C LEU A 286 23.92 -13.51 4.27
N GLU A 287 24.91 -14.04 3.56
CA GLU A 287 26.22 -14.35 4.13
C GLU A 287 26.88 -13.09 4.69
N ARG A 288 26.85 -11.99 3.94
CA ARG A 288 27.39 -10.70 4.38
C ARG A 288 26.65 -10.14 5.61
N LEU A 289 25.34 -10.33 5.70
CA LEU A 289 24.55 -9.95 6.88
C LEU A 289 25.05 -10.71 8.11
N VAL A 290 25.18 -12.03 8.02
CA VAL A 290 25.63 -12.86 9.15
C VAL A 290 27.08 -12.55 9.51
N GLN A 291 27.95 -12.35 8.52
CA GLN A 291 29.32 -11.89 8.72
C GLN A 291 29.38 -10.59 9.51
N ASN A 292 28.58 -9.58 9.14
CA ASN A 292 28.56 -8.31 9.87
C ASN A 292 28.06 -8.47 11.31
N LEU A 293 27.10 -9.35 11.57
CA LEU A 293 26.64 -9.64 12.93
C LEU A 293 27.73 -10.28 13.78
N VAL A 294 28.40 -11.31 13.26
CA VAL A 294 29.45 -12.06 13.98
C VAL A 294 30.69 -11.18 14.20
N GLU A 295 31.14 -10.46 13.18
CA GLU A 295 32.28 -9.54 13.32
C GLU A 295 31.98 -8.42 14.32
N ASN A 296 30.76 -7.89 14.34
CA ASN A 296 30.33 -6.92 15.35
C ASN A 296 30.35 -7.52 16.76
N ALA A 297 29.83 -8.75 16.91
CA ALA A 297 29.82 -9.47 18.17
C ALA A 297 31.23 -9.72 18.72
N VAL A 298 32.19 -10.09 17.85
CA VAL A 298 33.62 -10.24 18.20
C VAL A 298 34.20 -8.89 18.57
N ARG A 299 34.18 -7.89 17.67
CA ARG A 299 34.88 -6.60 17.86
C ARG A 299 34.41 -5.82 19.08
N HIS A 300 33.13 -5.86 19.38
CA HIS A 300 32.55 -5.16 20.52
C HIS A 300 32.40 -6.05 21.76
N ASN A 301 33.02 -7.24 21.79
CA ASN A 301 33.13 -8.05 23.00
C ASN A 301 34.26 -7.56 23.92
N HIS A 302 34.17 -7.94 25.20
CA HIS A 302 35.35 -7.96 26.06
C HIS A 302 36.22 -9.19 25.76
N ASP A 303 37.50 -9.11 26.11
CA ASP A 303 38.41 -10.24 26.03
C ASP A 303 38.00 -11.29 27.08
N ASP A 304 38.13 -12.58 26.76
CA ASP A 304 37.61 -13.71 27.55
C ASP A 304 36.06 -13.75 27.70
N GLY A 305 35.35 -13.02 26.85
CA GLY A 305 33.88 -13.01 26.82
C GLY A 305 33.24 -14.17 26.06
N GLU A 306 31.93 -14.09 25.85
CA GLU A 306 31.16 -15.11 25.14
C GLU A 306 30.39 -14.50 23.97
N ILE A 307 30.30 -15.26 22.87
CA ILE A 307 29.39 -15.03 21.76
C ILE A 307 28.46 -16.23 21.64
N THR A 308 27.17 -15.98 21.52
CA THR A 308 26.17 -17.01 21.21
C THR A 308 25.58 -16.72 19.84
N VAL A 309 25.61 -17.70 18.96
CA VAL A 309 24.91 -17.65 17.66
C VAL A 309 23.88 -18.75 17.61
N ALA A 310 22.62 -18.36 17.40
CA ALA A 310 21.51 -19.27 17.29
C ALA A 310 20.74 -19.04 15.98
N THR A 311 20.32 -20.12 15.33
CA THR A 311 19.42 -20.07 14.18
C THR A 311 18.21 -20.96 14.42
N GLY A 312 17.09 -20.63 13.79
CA GLY A 312 15.91 -21.50 13.78
C GLY A 312 14.71 -20.85 13.10
N THR A 313 13.57 -21.51 13.17
CA THR A 313 12.29 -20.94 12.72
C THR A 313 11.43 -20.56 13.93
N ARG A 314 10.93 -19.33 13.97
CA ARG A 314 9.97 -18.84 14.97
C ARG A 314 8.84 -18.11 14.30
N ASP A 315 7.60 -18.41 14.68
CA ASP A 315 6.39 -17.75 14.17
C ASP A 315 6.30 -17.71 12.64
N GLY A 316 6.79 -18.76 11.96
CA GLY A 316 6.81 -18.84 10.49
C GLY A 316 7.88 -17.97 9.81
N ALA A 317 8.87 -17.45 10.55
CA ALA A 317 10.01 -16.71 10.03
C ALA A 317 11.32 -17.44 10.33
N ALA A 318 12.27 -17.39 9.40
CA ALA A 318 13.64 -17.82 9.62
C ALA A 318 14.36 -16.76 10.47
N GLU A 319 15.05 -17.18 11.53
CA GLU A 319 15.66 -16.30 12.52
C GLU A 319 17.15 -16.61 12.67
N VAL A 320 17.97 -15.55 12.75
CA VAL A 320 19.35 -15.62 13.23
C VAL A 320 19.53 -14.63 14.38
N VAL A 321 20.05 -15.13 15.50
CA VAL A 321 20.30 -14.38 16.72
C VAL A 321 21.79 -14.42 17.00
N VAL A 322 22.41 -13.25 17.17
CA VAL A 322 23.80 -13.13 17.59
C VAL A 322 23.86 -12.29 18.85
N ALA A 323 24.40 -12.85 19.93
CA ALA A 323 24.55 -12.21 21.22
C ALA A 323 26.03 -12.18 21.64
N ASN A 324 26.48 -11.09 22.25
CA ASN A 324 27.81 -10.98 22.86
C ASN A 324 27.73 -10.45 24.29
N THR A 325 28.80 -10.58 25.08
CA THR A 325 28.88 -10.13 26.48
C THR A 325 29.59 -8.78 26.67
N GLY A 326 29.72 -7.97 25.60
CA GLY A 326 30.50 -6.73 25.57
C GLY A 326 30.09 -5.61 26.56
N PRO A 327 30.57 -4.37 26.35
CA PRO A 327 30.20 -3.23 27.20
C PRO A 327 28.68 -3.00 27.25
N VAL A 328 28.23 -2.32 28.31
CA VAL A 328 26.81 -1.94 28.44
C VAL A 328 26.43 -0.98 27.32
N VAL A 329 25.39 -1.35 26.56
CA VAL A 329 24.80 -0.48 25.53
C VAL A 329 23.61 0.26 26.13
N PRO A 330 23.62 1.60 26.20
CA PRO A 330 22.51 2.36 26.73
C PRO A 330 21.24 2.15 25.89
N PRO A 331 20.05 2.00 26.52
CA PRO A 331 18.80 1.77 25.78
C PRO A 331 18.48 2.84 24.74
N TYR A 332 18.83 4.10 25.00
CA TYR A 332 18.60 5.23 24.09
C TYR A 332 19.46 5.19 22.82
N ASP A 333 20.52 4.39 22.78
CA ASP A 333 21.37 4.25 21.60
C ASP A 333 20.95 3.12 20.66
N ILE A 334 20.05 2.22 21.10
CA ILE A 334 19.68 0.98 20.41
C ILE A 334 19.04 1.20 19.03
N GLU A 335 18.20 2.21 18.86
CA GLU A 335 17.59 2.44 17.54
C GLU A 335 18.61 2.98 16.53
N THR A 336 19.52 3.76 17.07
CA THR A 336 20.46 4.58 16.32
C THR A 336 21.75 3.82 15.97
N ILE A 337 22.15 2.76 16.68
CA ILE A 337 23.35 1.92 16.33
C ILE A 337 23.33 1.34 14.90
N PHE A 338 22.18 1.33 14.25
CA PHE A 338 22.01 0.90 12.87
C PHE A 338 22.09 2.06 11.85
N GLU A 339 22.29 3.30 12.29
CA GLU A 339 22.54 4.43 11.39
C GLU A 339 23.94 4.29 10.77
N PRO A 340 24.11 4.59 9.48
CA PRO A 340 25.41 4.55 8.83
C PRO A 340 26.43 5.44 9.55
N PHE A 341 27.65 4.92 9.72
CA PHE A 341 28.79 5.58 10.37
C PHE A 341 28.62 5.87 11.87
N ARG A 342 27.54 5.38 12.50
CA ARG A 342 27.33 5.62 13.92
C ARG A 342 28.20 4.69 14.77
N ARG A 343 28.79 5.27 15.82
CA ARG A 343 29.67 4.58 16.78
C ARG A 343 29.30 4.99 18.20
N LEU A 344 29.28 4.03 19.13
CA LEU A 344 28.94 4.24 20.54
C LEU A 344 30.11 4.88 21.31
N GLY A 345 29.85 5.95 22.07
CA GLY A 345 30.75 6.47 23.11
C GLY A 345 32.24 6.62 22.74
N THR A 346 33.10 6.02 23.57
CA THR A 346 34.59 6.08 23.53
C THR A 346 35.21 5.48 22.27
N ASP A 347 34.46 4.75 21.45
CA ASP A 347 34.96 4.24 20.16
C ASP A 347 35.27 5.37 19.17
N ARG A 348 34.68 6.56 19.33
CA ARG A 348 34.95 7.71 18.44
C ARG A 348 36.43 8.12 18.38
N LEU A 349 37.19 7.86 19.44
CA LEU A 349 38.61 8.27 19.57
C LEU A 349 39.60 7.20 19.08
N ASN A 350 39.17 5.95 18.92
CA ASN A 350 40.02 4.85 18.45
C ASN A 350 39.64 4.50 17.01
N SER A 351 40.47 4.91 16.04
CA SER A 351 40.24 4.72 14.59
C SER A 351 40.30 3.26 14.12
N ASP A 352 40.76 2.33 14.96
CA ASP A 352 41.00 0.91 14.61
C ASP A 352 39.75 0.01 14.68
N ARG A 353 38.63 0.46 15.27
CA ARG A 353 37.48 -0.42 15.57
C ARG A 353 36.38 -0.50 14.49
N GLY A 354 36.67 -0.14 13.23
CA GLY A 354 35.77 -0.37 12.08
C GLY A 354 35.02 0.87 11.57
N SER A 355 34.26 0.72 10.47
CA SER A 355 33.65 1.81 9.70
C SER A 355 32.31 2.33 10.23
N GLY A 356 31.67 1.62 11.17
CA GLY A 356 30.30 1.92 11.62
C GLY A 356 29.22 1.61 10.57
N LEU A 357 29.55 0.83 9.53
CA LEU A 357 28.59 0.43 8.49
C LEU A 357 27.96 -0.95 8.74
N GLY A 358 28.52 -1.77 9.63
CA GLY A 358 28.13 -3.18 9.78
C GLY A 358 26.65 -3.38 10.09
N LEU A 359 26.14 -2.73 11.15
CA LEU A 359 24.74 -2.85 11.52
C LEU A 359 23.79 -2.14 10.56
N SER A 360 24.22 -1.04 9.90
CA SER A 360 23.41 -0.42 8.84
C SER A 360 23.24 -1.33 7.63
N ILE A 361 24.28 -2.11 7.28
CA ILE A 361 24.21 -3.14 6.23
C ILE A 361 23.26 -4.24 6.65
N VAL A 362 23.34 -4.74 7.89
CA VAL A 362 22.41 -5.76 8.41
C VAL A 362 20.96 -5.29 8.27
N ARG A 363 20.65 -4.05 8.65
CA ARG A 363 19.30 -3.48 8.54
C ARG A 363 18.84 -3.37 7.09
N ALA A 364 19.70 -2.85 6.22
CA ALA A 364 19.35 -2.66 4.82
C ALA A 364 19.15 -4.01 4.12
N THR A 365 20.05 -4.98 4.33
CA THR A 365 19.90 -6.34 3.82
C THR A 365 18.65 -7.04 4.35
N ALA A 366 18.36 -6.97 5.66
CA ALA A 366 17.15 -7.57 6.22
C ALA A 366 15.88 -6.98 5.58
N THR A 367 15.82 -5.65 5.44
CA THR A 367 14.70 -4.93 4.79
C THR A 367 14.55 -5.33 3.32
N ALA A 368 15.65 -5.45 2.57
CA ALA A 368 15.65 -5.86 1.16
C ALA A 368 15.03 -7.25 0.94
N HIS A 369 15.14 -8.11 1.96
CA HIS A 369 14.62 -9.47 1.98
C HIS A 369 13.22 -9.57 2.61
N GLY A 370 12.54 -8.44 2.84
CA GLY A 370 11.22 -8.41 3.49
C GLY A 370 11.24 -8.80 4.97
N GLY A 371 12.41 -8.78 5.59
CA GLY A 371 12.64 -9.12 6.98
C GLY A 371 12.71 -7.92 7.92
N THR A 372 13.06 -8.19 9.17
CA THR A 372 13.24 -7.20 10.24
C THR A 372 14.51 -7.47 11.02
N VAL A 373 15.08 -6.41 11.60
CA VAL A 373 16.18 -6.52 12.56
C VAL A 373 15.81 -5.80 13.85
N HIS A 374 16.13 -6.42 14.98
CA HIS A 374 15.98 -5.84 16.30
C HIS A 374 17.25 -6.03 17.12
N ALA A 375 17.58 -5.05 17.95
CA ALA A 375 18.67 -5.17 18.91
C ALA A 375 18.16 -4.90 20.32
N ALA A 376 18.66 -5.66 21.29
CA ALA A 376 18.31 -5.51 22.69
C ALA A 376 19.58 -5.56 23.56
N PRO A 377 19.74 -4.65 24.54
CA PRO A 377 20.84 -4.71 25.48
C PRO A 377 20.67 -5.92 26.41
N ARG A 378 21.77 -6.55 26.80
CA ARG A 378 21.74 -7.70 27.71
C ARG A 378 21.89 -7.28 29.17
N PRO A 379 21.23 -7.99 30.12
CA PRO A 379 21.55 -7.89 31.53
C PRO A 379 23.03 -8.23 31.76
N GLY A 380 23.79 -7.32 32.38
CA GLY A 380 25.23 -7.50 32.62
C GLY A 380 26.16 -6.98 31.53
N GLY A 381 25.64 -6.47 30.41
CA GLY A 381 26.43 -5.89 29.31
C GLY A 381 26.36 -6.71 28.02
N GLY A 382 26.62 -6.03 26.90
CA GLY A 382 26.57 -6.61 25.57
C GLY A 382 25.24 -6.37 24.86
N LEU A 383 25.13 -6.97 23.68
CA LEU A 383 24.04 -6.74 22.74
C LEU A 383 23.55 -8.08 22.19
N THR A 384 22.24 -8.22 22.06
CA THR A 384 21.61 -9.29 21.27
C THR A 384 21.00 -8.68 20.04
N VAL A 385 21.41 -9.13 18.85
CA VAL A 385 20.84 -8.70 17.58
C VAL A 385 20.10 -9.88 16.97
N THR A 386 18.84 -9.68 16.63
CA THR A 386 17.92 -10.67 16.06
C THR A 386 17.50 -10.21 14.68
N VAL A 387 17.73 -11.04 13.67
CA VAL A 387 17.23 -10.83 12.31
C VAL A 387 16.19 -11.90 12.00
N ARG A 388 15.04 -11.47 11.47
CA ARG A 388 13.95 -12.34 11.03
C ARG A 388 13.67 -12.13 9.56
N LEU A 389 13.66 -13.20 8.78
CA LEU A 389 13.34 -13.20 7.36
C LEU A 389 12.08 -14.05 7.12
N PRO A 390 11.30 -13.77 6.06
CA PRO A 390 10.23 -14.66 5.64
C PRO A 390 10.77 -16.08 5.43
N ALA A 391 10.14 -17.08 6.07
CA ALA A 391 10.57 -18.46 5.89
C ALA A 391 10.24 -18.93 4.47
N HIS A 392 11.13 -19.74 3.90
CA HIS A 392 10.83 -20.50 2.69
C HIS A 392 10.38 -21.90 3.12
N GLU A 393 9.11 -22.24 2.91
CA GLU A 393 8.68 -23.62 3.13
C GLU A 393 9.41 -24.54 2.14
N PRO A 394 10.22 -25.52 2.60
CA PRO A 394 10.73 -26.52 1.70
C PRO A 394 9.52 -27.29 1.16
N TYR A 395 9.36 -27.28 -0.16
CA TYR A 395 8.37 -28.09 -0.84
C TYR A 395 8.61 -29.56 -0.45
N MET A 396 7.81 -30.11 0.46
CA MET A 396 7.77 -31.55 0.66
C MET A 396 7.24 -32.15 -0.65
N THR A 397 8.11 -32.82 -1.40
CA THR A 397 7.68 -33.63 -2.54
C THR A 397 6.73 -34.69 -1.99
N SER A 398 5.43 -34.47 -2.19
CA SER A 398 4.39 -35.46 -1.92
C SER A 398 4.62 -36.65 -2.86
N THR A 399 5.35 -37.66 -2.39
CA THR A 399 5.34 -38.98 -3.01
C THR A 399 4.00 -39.64 -2.70
N VAL A 400 2.96 -39.26 -3.43
CA VAL A 400 1.74 -40.05 -3.58
C VAL A 400 1.80 -40.69 -4.95
N TRP A 401 2.34 -41.90 -5.00
CA TRP A 401 1.97 -42.88 -6.02
C TRP A 401 1.27 -44.02 -5.28
N GLY A 402 -0.05 -44.01 -5.35
CA GLY A 402 -0.88 -45.11 -4.89
C GLY A 402 -0.62 -46.33 -5.76
N GLU A 403 -0.21 -47.43 -5.13
CA GLU A 403 -0.32 -48.77 -5.69
C GLU A 403 -1.78 -49.07 -6.02
N LYS A 404 -2.07 -49.35 -7.29
CA LYS A 404 -3.29 -50.07 -7.68
C LYS A 404 -3.14 -51.54 -7.27
N PRO A 405 -4.15 -52.17 -6.64
CA PRO A 405 -4.14 -53.61 -6.44
C PRO A 405 -4.34 -54.32 -7.79
N SER A 406 -3.52 -55.33 -8.06
CA SER A 406 -3.64 -56.20 -9.21
C SER A 406 -4.87 -57.09 -9.09
N GLU A 407 -5.81 -56.97 -10.01
CA GLU A 407 -6.79 -58.03 -10.28
C GLU A 407 -6.09 -59.19 -10.99
N ARG A 408 -6.03 -60.35 -10.34
CA ARG A 408 -6.13 -61.67 -10.96
C ARG A 408 -6.80 -62.65 -10.00
#